data_AF-A0A1P8FI33-F1
#
_entry.id   AF-A0A1P8FI33-F1
#
_cell.length_a   1.000
_cell.length_b   1.000
_cell.length_c   1.000
_cell.angle_alpha   90.00
_cell.angle_beta   90.00
_cell.angle_gamma   90.00
#
_symmetry.space_group_name_H-M   'P 1'
#
loop_
_entity.id
_entity.type
_entity.pdbx_description
1 polymer ?
#
loop_
_entity_poly.entity_id
_entity_poly.type
_entity_poly.pdbx_seq_one_letter_code
_entity_poly.pdbx_strand_id
1 'polypeptide(L)'
;MKRSTAILLTIIALPLAAQDRNQLYKQPTETQCKQMVDGMVQTMRTTPPPDKRDKDADALLARVEKEVADNRARGKSECDSWAFISKAVTTQ
;
A
#
# COMPACT_ATOMS: atom_id res chain seq x y z
N MET A 1 -12.56 35.99 59.52
CA MET A 1 -11.63 36.16 58.39
C MET A 1 -11.20 34.79 57.89
N LYS A 2 -11.86 34.25 56.85
CA LYS A 2 -11.54 32.94 56.26
C LYS A 2 -10.83 33.20 54.93
N ARG A 3 -9.54 32.83 54.85
CA ARG A 3 -8.75 32.89 53.62
C ARG A 3 -9.08 31.64 52.81
N SER A 4 -9.96 31.80 51.82
CA SER A 4 -10.21 30.76 50.82
C SER A 4 -9.07 30.74 49.82
N THR A 5 -8.18 29.77 49.95
CA THR A 5 -7.13 29.42 48.99
C THR A 5 -7.79 28.91 47.71
N ALA A 6 -7.81 29.74 46.68
CA ALA A 6 -8.20 29.32 45.33
C ALA A 6 -7.05 28.48 44.74
N ILE A 7 -7.28 27.17 44.64
CA ILE A 7 -6.39 26.22 43.96
C ILE A 7 -6.52 26.48 42.46
N LEU A 8 -5.52 27.13 41.87
CA LEU A 8 -5.35 27.22 40.42
C LEU A 8 -5.01 25.82 39.89
N LEU A 9 -6.00 25.13 39.34
CA LEU A 9 -5.80 23.97 38.46
C LEU A 9 -5.27 24.48 37.11
N THR A 10 -3.95 24.59 36.98
CA THR A 10 -3.27 24.75 35.70
C THR A 10 -3.53 23.52 34.84
N ILE A 11 -4.44 23.64 33.88
CA ILE A 11 -4.64 22.68 32.79
C ILE A 11 -3.38 22.75 31.93
N ILE A 12 -2.47 21.81 32.13
CA ILE A 12 -1.36 21.57 31.21
C ILE A 12 -1.99 21.00 29.95
N ALA A 13 -2.30 21.87 28.99
CA ALA A 13 -2.55 21.48 27.62
C ALA A 13 -1.24 20.91 27.09
N LEU A 14 -1.03 19.60 27.19
CA LEU A 14 -0.03 18.94 26.39
C LEU A 14 -0.42 19.24 24.94
N PRO A 15 0.43 19.92 24.14
CA PRO A 15 0.26 19.82 22.71
C PRO A 15 0.41 18.32 22.43
N LEU A 16 -0.67 17.69 21.95
CA LEU A 16 -0.53 16.49 21.15
C LEU A 16 0.44 16.89 20.05
N ALA A 17 1.72 16.58 20.24
CA ALA A 17 2.59 16.29 19.14
C ALA A 17 1.85 15.17 18.41
N ALA A 18 1.09 15.55 17.38
CA ALA A 18 0.62 14.64 16.38
C ALA A 18 1.86 13.83 16.01
N GLN A 19 1.89 12.58 16.44
CA GLN A 19 2.90 11.63 16.02
C GLN A 19 2.65 11.48 14.54
N ASP A 20 3.31 12.33 13.76
CA ASP A 20 3.41 12.23 12.33
C ASP A 20 4.19 10.93 12.07
N ARG A 21 3.46 9.82 12.06
CA ARG A 21 3.93 8.49 11.68
C ARG A 21 4.26 8.43 10.18
N ASN A 22 4.51 9.56 9.54
CA ASN A 22 4.92 9.67 8.16
C ASN A 22 6.46 9.76 8.10
N GLN A 23 7.12 8.84 8.81
CA GLN A 23 8.51 8.54 8.50
C GLN A 23 8.55 7.89 7.11
N LEU A 24 8.92 8.71 6.13
CA LEU A 24 10.00 8.41 5.20
C LEU A 24 9.85 7.18 4.28
N TYR A 25 8.62 6.85 3.88
CA TYR A 25 8.42 6.12 2.62
C TYR A 25 7.80 7.09 1.63
N LYS A 26 8.66 7.79 0.88
CA LYS A 26 8.21 8.62 -0.24
C LYS A 26 7.38 7.71 -1.15
N GLN A 27 6.09 8.01 -1.33
CA GLN A 27 5.25 7.21 -2.21
C GLN A 27 5.96 7.06 -3.57
N PRO A 28 5.97 5.84 -4.15
CA PRO A 28 6.64 5.62 -5.42
C PRO A 28 6.07 6.56 -6.48
N THR A 29 6.92 7.07 -7.36
CA THR A 29 6.48 7.84 -8.52
C THR A 29 5.76 6.94 -9.51
N GLU A 30 4.99 7.53 -10.42
CA GLU A 30 4.31 6.80 -11.49
C GLU A 30 5.27 5.88 -12.28
N THR A 31 6.46 6.39 -12.62
CA THR A 31 7.49 5.60 -13.30
C THR A 31 8.00 4.44 -12.44
N GLN A 32 8.16 4.64 -11.13
CA GLN A 32 8.56 3.56 -10.22
C GLN A 32 7.45 2.51 -10.12
N CYS A 33 6.19 2.93 -10.00
CA CYS A 33 5.04 2.01 -10.02
C CYS A 33 5.00 1.19 -11.30
N LYS A 34 5.20 1.83 -12.45
CA LYS A 34 5.29 1.13 -13.74
C LYS A 34 6.37 0.05 -13.74
N GLN A 35 7.58 0.38 -13.28
CA GLN A 35 8.69 -0.57 -13.22
C GLN A 35 8.39 -1.75 -12.28
N MET A 36 7.77 -1.48 -11.13
CA MET A 36 7.39 -2.52 -10.17
C MET A 36 6.27 -3.42 -10.71
N VAL A 37 5.25 -2.85 -11.37
CA VAL A 37 4.18 -3.61 -12.04
C VAL A 37 4.77 -4.51 -13.12
N ASP A 38 5.58 -3.95 -14.03
CA ASP A 38 6.18 -4.71 -15.12
C ASP A 38 7.10 -5.82 -14.59
N GLY A 39 7.91 -5.53 -13.56
CA GLY A 39 8.79 -6.49 -12.91
C GLY A 39 8.03 -7.62 -12.19
N MET A 40 6.95 -7.31 -11.48
CA MET A 40 6.16 -8.31 -10.76
C MET A 40 5.40 -9.21 -11.73
N VAL A 41 4.76 -8.65 -12.76
CA VAL A 41 4.08 -9.43 -13.81
C VAL A 41 5.08 -10.37 -14.49
N GLN A 42 6.27 -9.88 -14.82
CA GLN A 42 7.30 -10.72 -15.42
C GLN A 42 7.75 -11.83 -14.47
N THR A 43 7.94 -11.53 -13.18
CA THR A 43 8.31 -12.52 -12.17
C THR A 43 7.25 -13.62 -12.05
N MET A 44 5.98 -13.24 -12.03
CA MET A 44 4.86 -14.19 -11.97
C MET A 44 4.78 -15.08 -13.21
N ARG A 45 5.17 -14.58 -14.39
CA ARG A 45 5.25 -15.39 -15.63
C ARG A 45 6.38 -16.40 -15.62
N THR A 46 7.53 -16.04 -15.05
CA THR A 46 8.76 -16.83 -15.15
C THR A 46 9.01 -17.74 -13.95
N THR A 47 8.33 -17.52 -12.83
CA THR A 47 8.49 -18.33 -11.62
C THR A 47 7.56 -19.53 -11.70
N PRO A 48 8.07 -20.75 -11.94
CA PRO A 48 7.23 -21.94 -11.94
C PRO A 48 6.66 -22.17 -10.53
N PRO A 49 5.35 -22.44 -10.38
CA PRO A 49 4.81 -22.86 -9.10
C PRO A 49 5.51 -24.15 -8.63
N PRO A 50 5.67 -24.34 -7.31
CA PRO A 50 6.37 -25.50 -6.75
C PRO A 50 5.79 -26.85 -7.21
N ASP A 51 4.50 -26.87 -7.58
CA ASP A 51 3.84 -28.00 -8.23
C ASP A 51 3.41 -27.65 -9.66
N LYS A 52 3.49 -28.63 -10.57
CA LYS A 52 3.42 -28.48 -12.04
C LYS A 52 2.11 -27.90 -12.62
N ARG A 53 1.16 -27.44 -11.80
CA ARG A 53 -0.05 -26.70 -12.20
C ARG A 53 -0.78 -26.26 -10.93
N ASP A 54 -0.19 -25.30 -10.24
CA ASP A 54 -0.99 -24.52 -9.29
C ASP A 54 -1.98 -23.67 -10.10
N LYS A 55 -3.20 -24.19 -10.27
CA LYS A 55 -4.28 -23.51 -10.99
C LYS A 55 -4.61 -22.15 -10.36
N ASP A 56 -4.35 -21.99 -9.07
CA ASP A 56 -4.60 -20.75 -8.36
C ASP A 56 -3.53 -19.70 -8.70
N ALA A 57 -2.28 -20.13 -8.88
CA ALA A 57 -1.21 -19.27 -9.40
C ALA A 57 -1.46 -18.81 -10.85
N ASP A 58 -1.91 -19.71 -11.73
CA ASP A 58 -2.28 -19.37 -13.11
C ASP A 58 -3.46 -18.37 -13.15
N ALA A 59 -4.47 -18.60 -12.31
CA ALA A 59 -5.63 -17.70 -12.19
C ALA A 59 -5.24 -16.33 -11.62
N LEU A 60 -4.33 -16.30 -10.64
CA LEU A 60 -3.80 -15.06 -10.08
C LEU A 60 -3.03 -14.25 -11.12
N LEU A 61 -2.15 -14.89 -11.91
CA LEU A 61 -1.44 -14.25 -13.01
C LEU A 61 -2.41 -13.66 -14.04
N ALA A 62 -3.37 -14.46 -14.51
CA ALA A 62 -4.37 -13.99 -15.48
C ALA A 62 -5.19 -12.81 -14.95
N ARG A 63 -5.55 -12.82 -13.66
CA ARG A 63 -6.25 -11.72 -13.01
C ARG A 63 -5.40 -10.45 -12.93
N VAL A 64 -4.13 -10.59 -12.57
CA VAL A 64 -3.18 -9.47 -12.50
C VAL A 64 -2.95 -8.85 -13.88
N GLU A 65 -2.70 -9.67 -14.90
CA GLU A 65 -2.49 -9.20 -16.28
C GLU A 65 -3.72 -8.46 -16.81
N LYS A 66 -4.91 -9.01 -16.56
CA LYS A 66 -6.17 -8.37 -16.94
C LYS A 66 -6.34 -7.01 -16.27
N GLU A 67 -6.15 -6.91 -14.95
CA GLU A 67 -6.30 -5.65 -14.22
C GLU A 67 -5.32 -4.59 -14.70
N VAL A 68 -4.05 -4.96 -14.92
CA VAL A 68 -3.03 -4.04 -15.47
C VAL A 68 -3.41 -3.54 -16.85
N ALA A 69 -3.86 -4.44 -17.74
CA ALA A 69 -4.30 -4.07 -19.09
C ALA A 69 -5.53 -3.15 -19.06
N ASP A 70 -6.54 -3.49 -18.24
CA ASP A 70 -7.77 -2.72 -18.10
C ASP A 70 -7.48 -1.32 -17.50
N ASN A 71 -6.58 -1.22 -16.52
CA ASN A 71 -6.18 0.06 -15.93
C ASN A 71 -5.42 0.94 -16.94
N ARG A 72 -4.49 0.36 -17.70
CA ARG A 72 -3.77 1.08 -18.78
C ARG A 72 -4.73 1.58 -19.86
N ALA A 73 -5.66 0.74 -20.30
CA ALA A 73 -6.66 1.11 -21.31
C ALA A 73 -7.57 2.26 -20.84
N ARG A 74 -7.79 2.37 -19.52
CA ARG A 74 -8.60 3.43 -18.89
C ARG A 74 -7.77 4.66 -18.49
N GLY A 75 -6.46 4.67 -18.75
CA GLY A 75 -5.57 5.76 -18.37
C GLY A 75 -5.42 5.95 -16.86
N LYS A 76 -5.59 4.89 -16.06
CA LYS A 76 -5.35 4.91 -14.61
C LYS A 76 -3.86 4.87 -14.30
N SER A 77 -3.52 5.29 -13.08
CA SER A 77 -2.15 5.25 -12.57
C SER A 77 -1.64 3.81 -12.43
N GLU A 78 -0.38 3.59 -12.80
CA GLU A 78 0.35 2.37 -12.53
C GLU A 78 0.50 2.12 -11.02
N CYS A 79 0.43 3.16 -10.18
CA CYS A 79 0.41 3.00 -8.72
C CYS A 79 -0.89 2.37 -8.21
N ASP A 80 -2.02 2.57 -8.92
CA ASP A 80 -3.27 1.86 -8.61
C ASP A 80 -3.11 0.36 -8.92
N SER A 81 -2.51 0.05 -10.08
CA SER A 81 -2.17 -1.32 -10.46
C SER A 81 -1.19 -1.96 -9.47
N TRP A 82 -0.17 -1.22 -9.02
CA TRP A 82 0.78 -1.69 -8.01
C TRP A 82 0.10 -2.00 -6.67
N ALA A 83 -0.81 -1.14 -6.21
CA ALA A 83 -1.58 -1.36 -4.98
C ALA A 83 -2.44 -2.63 -5.08
N PHE A 84 -3.09 -2.85 -6.23
CA PHE A 84 -3.84 -4.07 -6.50
C PHE A 84 -2.97 -5.32 -6.45
N ILE A 85 -1.84 -5.32 -7.17
CA ILE A 85 -0.92 -6.47 -7.22
C ILE A 85 -0.37 -6.78 -5.84
N SER A 86 0.07 -5.76 -5.11
CA SER A 86 0.58 -5.89 -3.74
C SER A 86 -0.43 -6.58 -2.84
N LYS A 87 -1.70 -6.16 -2.90
CA LYS A 87 -2.79 -6.78 -2.15
C LYS A 87 -3.06 -8.22 -2.59
N ALA A 88 -3.06 -8.48 -3.90
CA ALA A 88 -3.37 -9.79 -4.46
C ALA A 88 -2.34 -10.84 -4.02
N VAL A 89 -1.06 -10.47 -3.95
CA VAL A 89 0.02 -11.36 -3.52
C VAL A 89 0.03 -11.58 -2.00
N THR A 90 -0.34 -10.58 -1.20
CA THR A 90 -0.33 -10.69 0.29
C THR A 90 -1.58 -11.32 0.89
N THR A 91 -2.66 -11.48 0.11
CA THR A 91 -3.95 -12.05 0.58
C THR A 91 -4.12 -13.52 0.15
N GLN A 92 -3.03 -14.22 -0.16
CA GLN A 92 -3.04 -15.65 -0.45
C GLN A 92 -3.23 -16.49 0.82
#